data_AF-A0A6L7CSH3-F1
#
_entry.id   AF-A0A6L7CSH3-F1
#
_cell.length_a   1.000
_cell.length_b   1.000
_cell.length_c   1.000
_cell.angle_alpha   90.00
_cell.angle_beta   90.00
_cell.angle_gamma   90.00
#
_symmetry.space_group_name_H-M   'P 1'
#
loop_
_entity.id
_entity.type
_entity.pdbx_description
1 polymer ?
#
loop_
_entity_poly.entity_id
_entity_poly.type
_entity_poly.pdbx_seq_one_letter_code
_entity_poly.pdbx_strand_id
1 'polypeptide(L)'
;LMMIGAWSIASQWDAGANALTLAAISCVLYSAVAAPFKSLSLLMRTLVLLSLFSFVVKFGLMVQISDLWQFLLFLFPLLATMQLLKLQMPKFAALWGQLIVFMGSFIAVTNPPVYDFADFLNDNLAKIVGVALAWLAFAILRPGSDARKSRRHIRALRRDFVDQLSRHPTLSESEFES
;
A
#
# COMPACT_ATOMS: atom_id res chain seq x y z
N LEU A 1 8.51 15.59 2.33
CA LEU A 1 7.33 16.48 2.19
C LEU A 1 7.73 17.86 1.65
N MET A 2 8.64 18.61 2.30
CA MET A 2 9.07 19.95 1.83
C MET A 2 9.61 19.96 0.39
N MET A 3 10.42 18.97 -0.02
CA MET A 3 10.95 18.92 -1.40
C MET A 3 9.85 18.77 -2.47
N ILE A 4 8.80 17.96 -2.20
CA ILE A 4 7.67 17.81 -3.14
C ILE A 4 6.85 19.08 -3.16
N GLY A 5 6.55 19.66 -1.99
CA GLY A 5 5.78 20.88 -1.92
C GLY A 5 6.46 22.03 -2.65
N ALA A 6 7.77 22.18 -2.47
CA ALA A 6 8.56 23.17 -3.20
C ALA A 6 8.55 22.90 -4.71
N TRP A 7 8.73 21.65 -5.13
CA TRP A 7 8.71 21.28 -6.54
C TRP A 7 7.32 21.44 -7.17
N SER A 8 6.24 21.07 -6.48
CA SER A 8 4.86 21.20 -6.98
C SER A 8 4.46 22.66 -7.12
N ILE A 9 4.86 23.51 -6.17
CA ILE A 9 4.63 24.96 -6.25
C ILE A 9 5.44 25.56 -7.39
N ALA A 10 6.71 25.18 -7.54
CA ALA A 10 7.58 25.70 -8.59
C ALA A 10 7.16 25.25 -10.00
N SER A 11 6.68 24.02 -10.14
CA SER A 11 6.21 23.47 -11.41
C SER A 11 4.74 23.78 -11.72
N GLN A 12 4.03 24.44 -10.80
CA GLN A 12 2.58 24.62 -10.86
C GLN A 12 1.84 23.31 -11.13
N TRP A 13 2.32 22.23 -10.52
CA TRP A 13 1.78 20.91 -10.76
C TRP A 13 0.44 20.75 -10.04
N ASP A 14 -0.64 20.73 -10.81
CA ASP A 14 -2.02 20.70 -10.31
C ASP A 14 -2.30 19.50 -9.37
N ALA A 15 -1.82 18.31 -9.76
CA ALA A 15 -1.94 17.10 -8.93
C ALA A 15 -0.91 17.03 -7.77
N GLY A 16 -0.06 18.05 -7.60
CA GLY A 16 0.98 18.07 -6.59
C GLY A 16 0.44 18.04 -5.15
N ALA A 17 -0.74 18.64 -4.91
CA ALA A 17 -1.41 18.55 -3.62
C ALA A 17 -1.81 17.09 -3.28
N ASN A 18 -2.33 16.35 -4.26
CA ASN A 18 -2.69 14.93 -4.10
C ASN A 18 -1.46 14.05 -3.85
N ALA A 19 -0.35 14.33 -4.53
CA ALA A 19 0.90 13.64 -4.27
C ALA A 19 1.39 13.88 -2.83
N LEU A 20 1.27 15.11 -2.33
CA LEU A 20 1.73 15.49 -1.00
C LEU A 20 0.88 14.87 0.11
N THR A 21 -0.44 14.85 -0.04
CA THR A 21 -1.36 14.23 0.93
C THR A 21 -1.12 12.73 1.01
N LEU A 22 -0.99 12.04 -0.13
CA LEU A 22 -0.76 10.60 -0.13
C LEU A 22 0.63 10.25 0.44
N ALA A 23 1.65 11.07 0.16
CA ALA A 23 2.96 10.93 0.78
C ALA A 23 2.88 11.07 2.31
N ALA A 24 2.15 12.08 2.82
CA ALA A 24 1.98 12.30 4.25
C ALA A 24 1.22 11.13 4.93
N ILE A 25 0.10 10.70 4.35
CA ILE A 25 -0.69 9.56 4.84
C ILE A 25 0.17 8.30 4.88
N SER A 26 0.91 8.02 3.80
CA SER A 26 1.80 6.86 3.74
C SER A 26 2.92 6.92 4.78
N CYS A 27 3.51 8.09 4.99
CA CYS A 27 4.51 8.29 6.03
C CYS A 27 3.96 7.97 7.43
N VAL A 28 2.79 8.50 7.78
CA VAL A 28 2.18 8.31 9.10
C VAL A 28 1.72 6.88 9.32
N LEU A 29 1.05 6.27 8.32
CA LEU A 29 0.54 4.90 8.44
C LEU A 29 1.66 3.88 8.60
N TYR A 30 2.78 4.06 7.89
CA TYR A 30 3.85 3.07 7.90
C TYR A 30 4.95 3.36 8.90
N SER A 31 5.04 4.55 9.51
CA SER A 31 6.05 4.84 10.54
C SER A 31 5.91 3.98 11.80
N ALA A 32 4.70 3.52 12.10
CA ALA A 32 4.41 2.68 13.26
C ALA A 32 4.56 1.17 12.99
N VAL A 33 4.79 0.76 11.75
CA VAL A 33 4.82 -0.66 11.35
C VAL A 33 6.23 -1.22 11.51
N ALA A 34 6.36 -2.45 12.02
CA ALA A 34 7.66 -3.10 12.26
C ALA A 34 8.51 -3.35 11.00
N ALA A 35 7.91 -3.31 9.80
CA ALA A 35 8.59 -3.51 8.52
C ALA A 35 8.05 -2.55 7.43
N PRO A 36 8.29 -1.23 7.57
CA PRO A 36 7.66 -0.20 6.72
C PRO A 36 7.99 -0.40 5.24
N PHE A 37 9.24 -0.73 4.93
CA PHE A 37 9.72 -0.90 3.55
C PHE A 37 9.00 -2.02 2.79
N LYS A 38 8.69 -3.14 3.47
CA LYS A 38 7.98 -4.28 2.84
C LYS A 38 6.54 -3.89 2.54
N SER A 39 5.88 -3.16 3.44
CA SER A 39 4.51 -2.71 3.23
C SER A 39 4.41 -1.60 2.17
N LEU A 40 5.35 -0.66 2.13
CA LEU A 40 5.39 0.38 1.11
C LEU A 40 5.74 -0.18 -0.28
N SER A 41 6.65 -1.15 -0.39
CA SER A 41 6.94 -1.82 -1.67
C SER A 41 5.74 -2.62 -2.18
N LEU A 42 4.97 -3.25 -1.28
CA LEU A 42 3.70 -3.87 -1.62
C LEU A 42 2.70 -2.83 -2.15
N LEU A 43 2.51 -1.73 -1.42
CA LEU A 43 1.61 -0.64 -1.83
C LEU A 43 2.00 -0.09 -3.20
N MET A 44 3.29 0.11 -3.45
CA MET A 44 3.81 0.55 -4.74
C MET A 44 3.42 -0.36 -5.89
N ARG A 45 3.69 -1.66 -5.72
CA ARG A 45 3.30 -2.67 -6.71
C ARG A 45 1.80 -2.68 -6.94
N THR A 46 1.02 -2.52 -5.88
CA THR A 46 -0.44 -2.42 -5.95
C THR A 46 -0.86 -1.20 -6.78
N LEU A 47 -0.35 0.01 -6.49
CA LEU A 47 -0.70 1.23 -7.24
C LEU A 47 -0.34 1.15 -8.73
N VAL A 48 0.81 0.57 -9.08
CA VAL A 48 1.19 0.37 -10.49
C VAL A 48 0.23 -0.58 -11.19
N LEU A 49 -0.09 -1.73 -10.56
CA LEU A 49 -1.06 -2.68 -11.11
C LEU A 49 -2.45 -2.05 -11.26
N LEU A 50 -2.89 -1.28 -10.26
CA LEU A 50 -4.15 -0.56 -10.29
C LEU A 50 -4.21 0.51 -11.36
N SER A 51 -3.12 1.23 -11.60
CA SER A 51 -3.04 2.24 -12.66
C SER A 51 -3.19 1.62 -14.05
N LEU A 52 -2.51 0.49 -14.29
CA LEU A 52 -2.65 -0.25 -15.55
C LEU A 52 -4.06 -0.84 -15.70
N PHE A 53 -4.59 -1.42 -14.63
CA PHE A 53 -5.93 -2.00 -14.63
C PHE A 53 -7.01 -0.93 -14.85
N SER A 54 -6.92 0.21 -14.16
CA SER A 54 -7.87 1.30 -14.29
C SER A 54 -7.80 1.96 -15.65
N PHE A 55 -6.64 2.00 -16.30
CA PHE A 55 -6.52 2.44 -17.68
C PHE A 55 -7.35 1.56 -18.62
N VAL A 56 -7.20 0.23 -18.53
CA VAL A 56 -7.99 -0.73 -19.33
C VAL A 56 -9.49 -0.60 -19.04
N VAL A 57 -9.87 -0.49 -17.77
CA VAL A 57 -11.29 -0.37 -17.40
C VAL A 57 -11.88 0.97 -17.86
N LYS A 58 -11.26 2.11 -17.56
CA LYS A 58 -11.79 3.44 -17.95
C LYS A 58 -11.86 3.62 -19.46
N PHE A 59 -10.76 3.35 -20.18
CA PHE A 59 -10.67 3.67 -21.60
C PHE A 59 -11.10 2.53 -22.52
N GLY A 60 -11.02 1.28 -22.07
CA GLY A 60 -11.47 0.12 -22.85
C GLY A 60 -12.93 -0.22 -22.61
N LEU A 61 -13.30 -0.40 -21.33
CA LEU A 61 -14.62 -0.91 -20.95
C LEU A 61 -15.65 0.19 -20.72
N MET A 62 -15.29 1.22 -19.96
CA MET A 62 -16.23 2.23 -19.49
C MET A 62 -16.78 3.09 -20.63
N VAL A 63 -16.00 3.29 -21.70
CA VAL A 63 -16.45 3.93 -22.95
C VAL A 63 -17.63 3.17 -23.60
N GLN A 64 -17.70 1.85 -23.42
CA GLN A 64 -18.75 0.99 -23.99
C GLN A 64 -19.95 0.80 -23.06
N ILE A 65 -19.77 1.02 -21.76
CA ILE A 65 -20.80 0.83 -20.75
C ILE A 65 -21.57 2.14 -20.57
N SER A 66 -22.82 2.16 -21.00
CA SER A 66 -23.71 3.33 -20.87
C SER A 66 -24.54 3.31 -19.59
N ASP A 67 -24.80 2.12 -19.04
CA ASP A 67 -25.72 1.91 -17.93
C ASP A 67 -25.04 1.38 -16.67
N LEU A 68 -25.51 1.84 -15.51
CA LEU A 68 -25.04 1.39 -14.20
C LEU A 68 -25.17 -0.13 -14.02
N TRP A 69 -26.26 -0.73 -14.52
CA TRP A 69 -26.49 -2.18 -14.40
C TRP A 69 -25.45 -3.01 -15.14
N GLN A 70 -25.01 -2.57 -16.32
CA GLN A 70 -23.92 -3.23 -17.06
C GLN A 70 -22.61 -3.12 -16.29
N PHE A 71 -22.33 -1.96 -15.68
CA PHE A 71 -21.17 -1.79 -14.81
C PHE A 71 -21.23 -2.72 -13.58
N LEU A 72 -22.39 -2.87 -12.94
CA LEU A 72 -22.55 -3.79 -11.80
C LEU A 72 -22.34 -5.25 -12.20
N LEU A 73 -22.86 -5.67 -13.36
CA LEU A 73 -22.65 -7.03 -13.88
C LEU A 73 -21.19 -7.33 -14.20
N PHE A 74 -20.38 -6.31 -14.48
CA PHE A 74 -18.93 -6.44 -14.60
C PHE A 74 -18.23 -6.42 -13.24
N LEU A 75 -18.59 -5.46 -12.37
CA LEU A 75 -17.93 -5.24 -11.09
C LEU A 75 -18.14 -6.40 -10.11
N PHE A 76 -19.33 -6.98 -10.08
CA PHE A 76 -19.67 -8.08 -9.18
C PHE A 76 -18.78 -9.33 -9.38
N PRO A 77 -18.69 -9.93 -10.58
CA PRO A 77 -17.81 -11.07 -10.79
C PRO A 77 -16.33 -10.71 -10.62
N LEU A 78 -15.93 -9.49 -10.98
CA LEU A 78 -14.55 -9.02 -10.75
C LEU A 78 -14.20 -8.99 -9.26
N LEU A 79 -15.06 -8.41 -8.41
CA LEU A 79 -14.83 -8.36 -6.97
C LEU A 79 -14.90 -9.76 -6.33
N ALA A 80 -15.86 -10.58 -6.75
CA ALA A 80 -16.01 -11.94 -6.24
C ALA A 80 -14.77 -12.80 -6.58
N THR A 81 -14.25 -12.70 -7.81
CA THR A 81 -13.04 -13.42 -8.22
C THR A 81 -11.81 -12.93 -7.46
N MET A 82 -11.62 -11.62 -7.29
CA MET A 82 -10.50 -11.09 -6.49
C MET A 82 -10.59 -11.52 -5.02
N GLN A 83 -11.79 -11.52 -4.43
CA GLN A 83 -12.00 -11.96 -3.05
C GLN A 83 -11.76 -13.47 -2.91
N LEU A 84 -12.14 -14.27 -3.90
CA LEU A 84 -11.85 -15.70 -3.92
C LEU A 84 -10.34 -15.96 -4.02
N LEU A 85 -9.63 -15.24 -4.91
CA LEU A 85 -8.18 -15.33 -5.04
C LEU A 85 -7.45 -14.92 -3.75
N LYS A 86 -7.97 -13.91 -3.04
CA LYS A 86 -7.46 -13.53 -1.72
C LYS A 86 -7.55 -14.70 -0.73
N LEU A 87 -8.66 -15.45 -0.73
CA LEU A 87 -8.86 -16.61 0.15
C LEU A 87 -8.00 -17.81 -0.26
N GLN A 88 -7.87 -18.06 -1.57
CA GLN A 88 -7.08 -19.19 -2.09
C GLN A 88 -5.56 -18.97 -1.98
N MET A 89 -5.10 -17.71 -2.03
CA MET A 89 -3.69 -17.36 -2.02
C MET A 89 -3.32 -16.55 -0.76
N PRO A 90 -3.25 -17.18 0.43
CA PRO A 90 -2.98 -16.47 1.68
C PRO A 90 -1.63 -15.72 1.67
N LYS A 91 -0.65 -16.22 0.91
CA LYS A 91 0.65 -15.57 0.70
C LYS A 91 0.55 -14.17 0.06
N PHE A 92 -0.48 -13.94 -0.76
CA PHE A 92 -0.74 -12.68 -1.46
C PHE A 92 -1.98 -11.95 -0.94
N ALA A 93 -2.57 -12.40 0.18
CA ALA A 93 -3.83 -11.86 0.69
C ALA A 93 -3.78 -10.34 0.94
N ALA A 94 -2.63 -9.82 1.38
CA ALA A 94 -2.43 -8.38 1.55
C ALA A 94 -2.45 -7.61 0.23
N LEU A 95 -1.86 -8.18 -0.84
CA LEU A 95 -1.87 -7.58 -2.18
C LEU A 95 -3.31 -7.52 -2.72
N TRP A 96 -4.02 -8.65 -2.66
CA TRP A 96 -5.41 -8.73 -3.12
C TRP A 96 -6.33 -7.82 -2.32
N GLY A 97 -6.13 -7.74 -0.99
CA GLY A 97 -6.88 -6.82 -0.14
C GLY A 97 -6.68 -5.35 -0.54
N GLN A 98 -5.44 -4.94 -0.79
CA GLN A 98 -5.16 -3.58 -1.27
C GLN A 98 -5.73 -3.33 -2.67
N LEU A 99 -5.63 -4.30 -3.59
CA LEU A 99 -6.24 -4.19 -4.93
C LEU A 99 -7.74 -3.92 -4.81
N ILE A 100 -8.46 -4.74 -4.05
CA ILE A 100 -9.91 -4.61 -3.87
C ILE A 100 -10.29 -3.24 -3.29
N VAL A 101 -9.58 -2.79 -2.25
CA VAL A 101 -9.90 -1.53 -1.56
C VAL A 101 -9.58 -0.32 -2.43
N PHE A 102 -8.39 -0.27 -3.04
CA PHE A 102 -7.97 0.89 -3.82
C PHE A 102 -8.59 0.94 -5.21
N MET A 103 -9.14 -0.16 -5.72
CA MET A 103 -9.76 -0.22 -7.05
C MET A 103 -10.88 0.79 -7.21
N GLY A 104 -11.75 0.94 -6.21
CA GLY A 104 -12.80 1.95 -6.26
C GLY A 104 -12.26 3.36 -6.49
N SER A 105 -11.18 3.72 -5.78
CA SER A 105 -10.54 5.04 -5.89
C SER A 105 -9.79 5.27 -7.21
N PHE A 106 -9.40 4.21 -7.93
CA PHE A 106 -8.71 4.30 -9.21
C PHE A 106 -9.66 4.29 -10.41
N ILE A 107 -10.74 3.50 -10.33
CA ILE A 107 -11.77 3.49 -11.38
C ILE A 107 -12.57 4.80 -11.34
N ALA A 108 -12.76 5.41 -10.16
CA ALA A 108 -13.32 6.75 -9.99
C ALA A 108 -14.45 7.07 -11.00
N VAL A 109 -15.54 6.30 -10.91
CA VAL A 109 -16.71 6.41 -11.79
C VAL A 109 -17.39 7.76 -11.55
N THR A 110 -17.46 8.59 -12.60
CA THR A 110 -18.16 9.87 -12.57
C THR A 110 -19.44 9.80 -13.40
N ASN A 111 -20.47 10.55 -13.00
CA ASN A 111 -21.71 10.72 -13.76
C ASN A 111 -22.01 12.23 -13.86
N PRO A 112 -21.98 12.85 -15.05
CA PRO A 112 -21.73 12.27 -16.36
C PRO A 112 -20.29 11.74 -16.54
N PRO A 113 -20.07 10.73 -17.41
CA PRO A 113 -18.75 10.14 -17.61
C PRO A 113 -17.81 11.12 -18.31
N VAL A 114 -16.75 11.53 -17.61
CA VAL A 114 -15.69 12.40 -18.13
C VAL A 114 -14.44 11.56 -18.34
N TYR A 115 -13.99 11.43 -19.59
CA TYR A 115 -12.82 10.67 -19.98
C TYR A 115 -11.66 11.60 -20.34
N ASP A 116 -11.08 12.25 -19.33
CA ASP A 116 -9.85 13.04 -19.51
C ASP A 116 -8.62 12.16 -19.25
N PHE A 117 -7.85 11.93 -20.32
CA PHE A 117 -6.62 11.14 -20.25
C PHE A 117 -5.49 11.87 -19.53
N ALA A 118 -5.39 13.19 -19.70
CA ALA A 118 -4.35 13.98 -19.06
C ALA A 118 -4.56 13.99 -17.55
N ASP A 119 -5.79 14.27 -17.08
CA ASP A 119 -6.10 14.24 -15.65
C ASP A 119 -5.96 12.85 -15.06
N PHE A 120 -6.36 11.81 -15.80
CA PHE A 120 -6.16 10.42 -15.38
C PHE A 120 -4.67 10.12 -15.17
N LEU A 121 -3.82 10.39 -16.16
CA LEU A 121 -2.38 10.16 -16.03
C LEU A 121 -1.80 10.98 -14.87
N ASN A 122 -2.22 12.23 -14.75
CA ASN A 122 -1.70 13.15 -13.74
C ASN A 122 -2.02 12.68 -12.32
N ASP A 123 -3.28 12.27 -12.07
CA ASP A 123 -3.72 11.74 -10.78
C ASP A 123 -3.04 10.41 -10.43
N ASN A 124 -2.92 9.49 -11.39
CA ASN A 124 -2.20 8.23 -11.17
C ASN A 124 -0.71 8.48 -10.89
N LEU A 125 -0.08 9.39 -11.63
CA LEU A 125 1.31 9.76 -11.42
C LEU A 125 1.51 10.40 -10.05
N ALA A 126 0.60 11.29 -9.63
CA ALA A 126 0.62 11.89 -8.29
C ALA A 126 0.55 10.83 -7.19
N LYS A 127 -0.33 9.82 -7.34
CA LYS A 127 -0.44 8.70 -6.40
C LYS A 127 0.86 7.90 -6.32
N ILE A 128 1.45 7.55 -7.48
CA ILE A 128 2.71 6.80 -7.52
C ILE A 128 3.85 7.63 -6.92
N VAL A 129 4.02 8.88 -7.33
CA VAL A 129 5.08 9.78 -6.83
C VAL A 129 4.95 10.01 -5.32
N GLY A 130 3.74 10.21 -4.82
CA GLY A 130 3.48 10.38 -3.39
C GLY A 130 3.96 9.19 -2.56
N VAL A 131 3.60 7.97 -2.98
CA VAL A 131 4.08 6.75 -2.30
C VAL A 131 5.57 6.50 -2.53
N ALA A 132 6.12 6.88 -3.69
CA ALA A 132 7.54 6.69 -4.02
C ALA A 132 8.41 7.47 -3.08
N LEU A 133 7.97 8.66 -2.71
CA LEU A 133 8.73 9.55 -1.87
C LEU A 133 8.61 9.19 -0.40
N ALA A 134 7.45 8.68 0.05
CA ALA A 134 7.38 8.01 1.33
C ALA A 134 8.32 6.79 1.38
N TRP A 135 8.34 5.98 0.31
CA TRP A 135 9.22 4.81 0.21
C TRP A 135 10.70 5.21 0.23
N LEU A 136 11.09 6.24 -0.53
CA LEU A 136 12.45 6.79 -0.53
C LEU A 136 12.82 7.37 0.84
N ALA A 137 11.91 8.10 1.49
CA ALA A 137 12.15 8.63 2.83
C ALA A 137 12.43 7.51 3.83
N PHE A 138 11.65 6.43 3.82
CA PHE A 138 11.92 5.26 4.67
C PHE A 138 13.15 4.45 4.24
N ALA A 139 13.51 4.46 2.95
CA ALA A 139 14.72 3.83 2.46
C ALA A 139 15.97 4.58 2.94
N ILE A 140 15.94 5.92 2.91
CA ILE A 140 17.03 6.81 3.34
C ILE A 140 17.13 6.88 4.86
N LEU A 141 15.99 7.04 5.55
CA LEU A 141 15.94 7.15 7.01
C LEU A 141 16.30 5.85 7.71
N ARG A 142 16.38 4.72 6.99
CA ARG A 142 16.68 3.41 7.55
C ARG A 142 18.02 3.43 8.29
N PRO A 143 18.05 3.47 9.64
CA PRO A 143 19.27 3.16 10.33
C PRO A 143 19.44 1.64 10.19
N GLY A 144 20.66 1.12 10.13
CA GLY A 144 20.95 -0.32 10.20
C GLY A 144 20.53 -1.00 11.52
N SER A 145 19.52 -0.46 12.21
CA SER A 145 19.00 -0.85 13.52
C SER A 145 17.94 -1.94 13.42
N ASP A 146 17.07 -1.97 12.40
CA ASP A 146 16.04 -3.03 12.29
C ASP A 146 16.65 -4.44 12.19
N ALA A 147 17.73 -4.58 11.43
CA ALA A 147 18.46 -5.85 11.35
C ALA A 147 19.13 -6.22 12.69
N ARG A 148 19.58 -5.22 13.47
CA ARG A 148 20.23 -5.45 14.78
C ARG A 148 19.22 -5.69 15.90
N LYS A 149 18.09 -4.98 15.93
CA LYS A 149 16.95 -5.17 16.84
C LYS A 149 16.26 -6.50 16.57
N SER A 150 16.00 -6.85 15.31
CA SER A 150 15.48 -8.17 14.93
C SER A 150 16.43 -9.29 15.35
N ARG A 151 17.75 -9.16 15.11
CA ARG A 151 18.73 -10.14 15.60
C ARG A 151 18.79 -10.21 17.13
N ARG A 152 18.56 -9.11 17.86
CA ARG A 152 18.46 -9.11 19.33
C ARG A 152 17.21 -9.87 19.80
N HIS A 153 16.04 -9.63 19.20
CA HIS A 153 14.82 -10.37 19.54
C HIS A 153 14.91 -11.86 19.19
N ILE A 154 15.48 -12.22 18.03
CA ILE A 154 15.68 -13.63 17.65
C ILE A 154 16.68 -14.33 18.61
N ARG A 155 17.71 -13.61 19.06
CA ARG A 155 18.66 -14.15 20.06
C ARG A 155 18.04 -14.27 21.45
N ALA A 156 17.21 -13.32 21.86
CA ALA A 156 16.47 -13.38 23.12
C ALA A 156 15.50 -14.58 23.09
N LEU A 157 14.64 -14.65 22.06
CA LEU A 157 13.72 -15.78 21.85
C LEU A 157 14.44 -17.13 21.82
N ARG A 158 15.59 -17.23 21.13
CA ARG A 158 16.36 -18.49 21.10
C ARG A 158 16.91 -18.85 22.48
N ARG A 159 17.37 -17.87 23.28
CA ARG A 159 17.85 -18.15 24.64
C ARG A 159 16.70 -18.60 25.54
N ASP A 160 15.55 -17.93 25.46
CA ASP A 160 14.37 -18.26 26.27
C ASP A 160 13.85 -19.66 25.92
N PHE A 161 13.79 -20.01 24.62
CA PHE A 161 13.42 -21.36 24.19
C PHE A 161 14.41 -22.44 24.66
N VAL A 162 15.71 -22.15 24.67
CA VAL A 162 16.74 -23.10 25.13
C VAL A 162 16.71 -23.25 26.65
N ASP A 163 16.41 -22.18 27.39
CA ASP A 163 16.27 -22.21 28.85
C ASP A 163 15.02 -22.99 29.29
N GLN A 164 13.89 -22.81 28.58
CA GLN A 164 12.65 -23.58 28.80
C GLN A 164 12.79 -25.08 28.49
N LEU A 165 13.72 -25.46 27.60
CA LEU A 165 14.03 -26.86 27.29
C LEU A 165 15.11 -27.47 28.21
N SER A 166 15.70 -26.68 29.11
CA SER A 166 16.72 -27.13 30.04
C SER A 166 16.10 -27.84 31.26
N ARG A 167 16.83 -28.79 31.86
CA ARG A 167 16.33 -29.62 32.96
C ARG A 167 16.07 -28.85 34.27
N HIS A 168 16.59 -27.63 34.40
CA HIS A 168 16.39 -26.73 35.55
C HIS A 168 16.18 -25.30 35.03
N PRO A 169 14.94 -24.88 34.73
CA PRO A 169 14.65 -23.52 34.28
C PRO A 169 15.00 -22.51 35.39
N THR A 170 15.72 -21.44 35.03
CA THR A 170 16.20 -20.44 36.01
C THR A 170 15.38 -19.14 36.00
N LEU A 171 14.50 -18.95 35.01
CA LEU A 171 13.62 -17.78 34.89
C LEU A 171 12.23 -18.09 35.44
N SER A 172 11.83 -17.37 36.49
CA SER A 172 10.48 -17.41 37.05
C SER A 172 9.54 -16.44 36.34
N GLU A 173 8.27 -16.82 36.18
CA GLU A 173 7.18 -16.04 35.55
C GLU A 173 7.03 -14.59 36.07
N SER A 174 7.61 -14.28 37.23
CA SER A 174 7.54 -12.96 37.89
C SER A 174 8.23 -11.81 37.14
N GLU A 175 9.02 -12.07 36.11
CA GLU A 175 9.74 -11.01 35.35
C GLU A 175 8.93 -10.45 34.16
N PHE A 176 7.77 -11.05 33.82
CA PHE A 176 6.95 -10.65 32.67
C PHE A 176 5.66 -9.88 33.03
N GLU A 177 5.36 -9.67 34.31
CA GLU A 177 4.12 -8.98 34.78
C GLU A 177 4.28 -7.49 35.16
N SER A 178 5.36 -6.81 34.76
CA SER A 178 5.55 -5.37 35.03
C SER A 178 5.63 -4.50 33.79
#